data_AF-A0AAU6GHN5-F1
#
_entry.id   AF-A0AAU6GHN5-F1
#
_cell.length_a   1.000
_cell.length_b   1.000
_cell.length_c   1.000
_cell.angle_alpha   90.00
_cell.angle_beta   90.00
_cell.angle_gamma   90.00
#
_symmetry.space_group_name_H-M   'P 1'
#
loop_
_entity.id
_entity.type
_entity.pdbx_description
1 polymer ?
#
loop_
_entity_poly.entity_id
_entity_poly.type
_entity_poly.pdbx_seq_one_letter_code
_entity_poly.pdbx_strand_id
1 'polypeptide(L)'
;MTDIPDDLIKLECAAQTARAKLAGLTGDEYDAQWEAWRTAAEKFQAAVTEYAKQEGVTMSRYEVEQAAKKAVRHAQEDPAVE
;
A
#
# COMPACT_ATOMS: atom_id res chain seq x y z
N MET A 1 17.15 5.98 -11.37
CA MET A 1 16.06 5.05 -11.01
C MET A 1 15.11 5.86 -10.16
N THR A 2 13.87 6.04 -10.60
CA THR A 2 12.88 6.79 -9.82
C THR A 2 12.58 6.01 -8.56
N ASP A 3 13.02 6.53 -7.44
CA ASP A 3 12.74 5.96 -6.12
C ASP A 3 11.25 6.19 -5.82
N ILE A 4 10.56 5.12 -5.39
CA ILE A 4 9.15 5.23 -5.03
C ILE A 4 9.06 5.98 -3.70
N PRO A 5 8.27 7.06 -3.61
CA PRO A 5 8.20 7.84 -2.38
C PRO A 5 7.73 6.99 -1.20
N ASP A 6 8.39 7.16 -0.06
CA ASP A 6 8.09 6.45 1.20
C ASP A 6 6.62 6.56 1.62
N ASP A 7 5.94 7.66 1.29
CA ASP A 7 4.51 7.83 1.56
C ASP A 7 3.65 6.78 0.84
N LEU A 8 3.98 6.41 -0.40
CA LEU A 8 3.27 5.34 -1.12
C LEU A 8 3.52 3.97 -0.48
N ILE A 9 4.75 3.74 -0.01
CA ILE A 9 5.14 2.51 0.69
C ILE A 9 4.38 2.40 2.03
N LYS A 10 4.30 3.49 2.81
CA LYS A 10 3.54 3.56 4.06
C LYS A 10 2.05 3.31 3.84
N LEU A 11 1.46 3.90 2.80
CA LEU A 11 0.05 3.71 2.46
C LEU A 11 -0.27 2.25 2.09
N GLU A 12 0.57 1.61 1.28
CA GLU A 12 0.38 0.19 0.94
C GLU A 12 0.63 -0.74 2.13
N CYS A 13 1.60 -0.41 2.99
CA CYS A 13 1.83 -1.15 4.24
C CYS A 13 0.62 -1.06 5.18
N ALA A 14 0.01 0.12 5.30
CA ALA A 14 -1.21 0.31 6.09
C ALA A 14 -2.39 -0.49 5.52
N ALA A 15 -2.56 -0.51 4.19
CA ALA A 15 -3.58 -1.29 3.53
C ALA A 15 -3.37 -2.80 3.75
N GLN A 16 -2.14 -3.31 3.62
CA GLN A 16 -1.84 -4.72 3.88
C GLN A 16 -2.05 -5.09 5.36
N THR A 17 -1.65 -4.23 6.28
CA THR A 17 -1.87 -4.44 7.72
C THR A 17 -3.36 -4.48 8.06
N ALA A 18 -4.17 -3.57 7.51
CA ALA A 18 -5.61 -3.57 7.69
C ALA A 18 -6.26 -4.82 7.08
N ARG A 19 -5.77 -5.28 5.92
CA ARG A 19 -6.22 -6.53 5.31
C ARG A 19 -5.87 -7.75 6.16
N ALA A 20 -4.67 -7.80 6.73
CA ALA A 20 -4.25 -8.91 7.60
C ALA A 20 -5.14 -9.01 8.85
N LYS A 21 -5.57 -7.87 9.41
CA LYS A 21 -6.49 -7.82 10.55
C LYS A 21 -7.89 -8.35 10.26
N LEU A 22 -8.30 -8.50 9.00
CA LEU A 22 -9.56 -9.17 8.65
C LEU A 22 -9.54 -10.67 8.97
N ALA A 23 -8.37 -11.28 9.05
CA ALA A 23 -8.25 -12.70 9.33
C ALA A 23 -8.80 -13.03 10.72
N GLY A 24 -9.81 -13.90 10.77
CA GLY A 24 -10.43 -14.34 12.02
C GLY A 24 -11.53 -13.42 12.56
N LEU A 25 -11.82 -12.28 11.91
CA LEU A 25 -12.98 -11.45 12.24
C LEU A 25 -14.26 -11.97 11.57
N THR A 26 -15.40 -11.74 12.22
CA THR A 26 -16.74 -12.09 11.70
C THR A 26 -17.78 -11.06 12.15
N GLY A 27 -18.88 -10.92 11.42
CA GLY A 27 -19.97 -9.99 11.78
C GLY A 27 -19.53 -8.52 11.72
N ASP A 28 -20.12 -7.68 12.56
CA ASP A 28 -19.87 -6.23 12.56
C ASP A 28 -18.39 -5.84 12.71
N GLU A 29 -17.58 -6.63 13.43
CA GLU A 29 -16.13 -6.39 13.55
C GLU A 29 -15.40 -6.60 12.23
N TYR A 30 -15.83 -7.58 11.43
CA TYR A 30 -15.31 -7.79 10.08
C TYR A 30 -15.70 -6.63 9.17
N ASP A 31 -16.97 -6.21 9.20
CA ASP A 31 -17.45 -5.11 8.36
C ASP A 31 -16.72 -3.80 8.66
N ALA A 32 -16.55 -3.45 9.95
CA ALA A 32 -15.81 -2.25 10.35
C ALA A 32 -14.33 -2.32 9.93
N GLN A 33 -13.68 -3.48 10.10
CA GLN A 33 -12.29 -3.66 9.66
C GLN A 33 -12.18 -3.66 8.13
N TRP A 34 -13.22 -4.11 7.42
CA TRP A 34 -13.27 -4.12 5.96
C TRP A 34 -13.39 -2.70 5.41
N GLU A 35 -14.23 -1.86 6.00
CA GLU A 35 -14.33 -0.43 5.66
C GLU A 35 -13.00 0.30 5.90
N ALA A 36 -12.32 -0.01 7.01
CA ALA A 36 -11.00 0.54 7.30
C ALA A 36 -9.95 0.09 6.26
N TRP A 37 -9.95 -1.18 5.88
CA TRP A 37 -9.09 -1.70 4.81
C TRP A 37 -9.40 -1.03 3.47
N ARG A 38 -10.67 -0.93 3.10
CA ARG A 38 -11.13 -0.31 1.86
C ARG A 38 -10.66 1.14 1.78
N THR A 39 -10.87 1.91 2.85
CA THR A 39 -10.43 3.31 2.93
C THR A 39 -8.92 3.44 2.77
N ALA A 40 -8.13 2.56 3.37
CA ALA A 40 -6.67 2.56 3.22
C ALA A 40 -6.24 2.23 1.78
N ALA A 41 -6.89 1.23 1.15
CA ALA A 41 -6.64 0.85 -0.23
C ALA A 41 -7.02 1.98 -1.22
N GLU A 42 -8.13 2.67 -0.99
CA GLU A 42 -8.56 3.81 -1.81
C GLU A 42 -7.56 4.97 -1.72
N LYS A 43 -7.06 5.29 -0.52
CA LYS A 43 -6.01 6.30 -0.31
C LYS A 43 -4.72 5.94 -1.05
N PHE A 44 -4.29 4.68 -0.96
CA PHE A 44 -3.11 4.21 -1.70
C PHE A 44 -3.30 4.36 -3.21
N GLN A 45 -4.42 3.89 -3.76
CA GLN A 45 -4.71 3.98 -5.20
C GLN A 45 -4.81 5.43 -5.70
N ALA A 46 -5.40 6.31 -4.91
CA ALA A 46 -5.45 7.74 -5.20
C ALA A 46 -4.03 8.33 -5.23
N ALA A 47 -3.21 8.06 -4.22
CA ALA A 47 -1.84 8.56 -4.16
C ALA A 47 -0.95 8.04 -5.31
N VAL A 48 -1.07 6.75 -5.67
CA VAL A 48 -0.39 6.17 -6.84
C VAL A 48 -0.81 6.88 -8.12
N THR A 49 -2.10 7.15 -8.27
CA THR A 49 -2.66 7.83 -9.44
C THR A 49 -2.15 9.27 -9.53
N GLU A 50 -2.09 9.98 -8.42
CA GLU A 50 -1.58 11.35 -8.38
C GLU A 50 -0.07 11.40 -8.65
N TYR A 51 0.70 10.50 -8.05
CA TYR A 51 2.15 10.41 -8.29
C TYR A 51 2.47 10.11 -9.75
N ALA A 52 1.77 9.15 -10.37
CA ALA A 52 1.98 8.79 -11.76
C ALA A 52 1.62 9.90 -12.76
N LYS A 53 0.84 10.91 -12.34
CA LYS A 53 0.54 12.10 -13.16
C LYS A 53 1.54 13.24 -12.99
N GLN A 54 2.43 13.17 -12.00
CA GLN A 54 3.37 14.25 -11.74
C GLN A 54 4.37 14.41 -12.89
N GLU A 55 4.67 15.66 -13.23
CA GLU A 55 5.69 15.97 -14.22
C GLU A 55 7.05 15.40 -13.78
N GLY A 56 7.71 14.67 -14.67
CA GLY A 56 8.98 14.00 -14.37
C GLY A 56 8.85 12.55 -13.91
N VAL A 57 7.63 12.05 -13.64
CA VAL A 57 7.40 10.62 -13.41
C VAL A 57 7.22 9.92 -14.75
N THR A 58 8.16 9.03 -15.09
CA THR A 58 8.11 8.23 -16.32
C THR A 58 7.40 6.89 -16.14
N MET A 59 7.11 6.51 -14.89
CA MET A 59 6.45 5.25 -14.56
C MET A 59 4.94 5.38 -14.73
N SER A 60 4.32 4.39 -15.36
CA SER A 60 2.86 4.27 -15.39
C SER A 60 2.30 4.05 -13.98
N ARG A 61 1.02 4.39 -13.76
CA ARG A 61 0.29 4.08 -12.51
C ARG A 61 0.50 2.62 -12.07
N TYR A 62 0.49 1.69 -13.02
CA TYR A 62 0.71 0.27 -12.76
C TYR A 62 2.13 -0.01 -12.26
N GLU A 63 3.15 0.55 -12.89
CA GLU A 63 4.55 0.36 -12.47
C GLU A 63 4.81 0.96 -11.08
N VAL A 64 4.24 2.13 -10.80
CA VAL A 64 4.32 2.76 -9.47
C VAL A 64 3.67 1.85 -8.41
N GLU A 65 2.49 1.29 -8.69
CA GLU A 65 1.82 0.36 -7.77
C GLU A 65 2.66 -0.89 -7.51
N GLN A 66 3.20 -1.52 -8.55
CA GLN A 66 4.00 -2.72 -8.42
C GLN A 66 5.31 -2.45 -7.67
N ALA A 67 5.93 -1.30 -7.92
CA ALA A 67 7.15 -0.91 -7.23
C ALA A 67 6.89 -0.62 -5.74
N ALA A 68 5.77 0.04 -5.39
CA ALA A 68 5.36 0.23 -4.00
C ALA A 68 5.10 -1.12 -3.29
N LYS A 69 4.37 -2.03 -3.93
CA LYS A 69 4.12 -3.40 -3.41
C LYS A 69 5.41 -4.18 -3.18
N LYS A 70 6.34 -4.11 -4.13
CA LYS A 70 7.64 -4.76 -4.04
C LYS A 70 8.48 -4.16 -2.90
N ALA A 71 8.49 -2.84 -2.76
CA ALA A 71 9.18 -2.15 -1.66
C ALA A 71 8.61 -2.53 -0.29
N VAL A 72 7.28 -2.62 -0.15
CA VAL A 72 6.65 -3.10 1.10
C VAL A 72 6.99 -4.56 1.39
N ARG A 73 7.11 -5.42 0.36
CA ARG A 73 7.54 -6.80 0.58
C ARG A 73 8.99 -6.85 1.06
N HIS A 74 9.90 -6.14 0.39
CA HIS A 74 11.29 -6.05 0.83
C HIS A 74 11.42 -5.46 2.24
N ALA A 75 10.69 -4.41 2.57
CA ALA A 75 10.69 -3.84 3.92
C ALA A 75 10.19 -4.82 5.01
N GLN A 76 9.32 -5.76 4.65
CA GLN A 76 8.85 -6.83 5.54
C GLN A 76 9.76 -8.07 5.55
N GLU A 77 10.59 -8.26 4.51
CA GLU A 77 11.61 -9.31 4.41
C GLU A 77 12.96 -8.88 5.03
N ASP A 78 13.21 -7.58 5.13
CA ASP A 78 14.37 -6.94 5.77
C ASP A 78 14.13 -6.41 7.22
N PRO A 79 13.39 -7.07 8.13
CA PRO A 79 13.54 -6.78 9.55
C PRO A 79 14.75 -7.59 10.02
N ALA A 80 15.97 -7.15 9.68
CA ALA A 80 17.26 -7.65 10.16
C ALA A 80 17.38 -9.17 10.43
N VAL A 81 18.29 -9.83 9.71
CA VAL A 81 19.01 -10.98 10.28
C VAL A 81 19.45 -10.62 11.72
N GLU A 82 18.81 -11.25 12.70
CA GLU A 82 19.38 -11.55 14.01
C GLU A 82 18.99 -12.98 14.40
#